data_AF-A0A974NYK9-F1
#
_entry.id   AF-A0A974NYK9-F1
#
_cell.length_a   1.000
_cell.length_b   1.000
_cell.length_c   1.000
_cell.angle_alpha   90.00
_cell.angle_beta   90.00
_cell.angle_gamma   90.00
#
_symmetry.space_group_name_H-M   'P 1'
#
loop_
_entity.id
_entity.type
_entity.pdbx_description
1 polymer ?
#
loop_
_entity_poly.entity_id
_entity_poly.type
_entity_poly.pdbx_seq_one_letter_code
_entity_poly.pdbx_strand_id
1 'polypeptide(L)'
;MGDRVSVSITIGGHLPAKLVDDFVSVLQVERLSTEWGGELFDHNQFPKDEPLRLFAQEVLNGEVVDVEDFCCANDLPYIRWSGASASFGAEVVVWTGQGERHSFTADDNQNVVLGADEARELGSYEAILEHFRNGAYEPPAFLVVS
;
A
#
# COMPACT_ATOMS: atom_id res chain seq x y z
N MET A 1 -3.14 -2.90 23.44
CA MET A 1 -1.75 -2.84 22.97
C MET A 1 -1.74 -3.62 21.68
N GLY A 2 -1.59 -2.96 20.54
CA GLY A 2 -1.52 -3.62 19.24
C GLY A 2 -0.08 -3.89 18.87
N ASP A 3 0.15 -4.91 18.05
CA ASP A 3 1.47 -5.21 17.54
C ASP A 3 1.89 -4.14 16.52
N ARG A 4 3.20 -3.93 16.42
CA ARG A 4 3.79 -2.95 15.52
C ARG A 4 4.67 -3.66 14.50
N VAL A 5 4.50 -3.32 13.23
CA VAL A 5 5.20 -3.97 12.12
C VAL A 5 5.71 -2.93 11.12
N SER A 6 6.56 -3.38 10.20
CA SER A 6 6.97 -2.57 9.05
C SER A 6 5.88 -2.55 7.99
N VAL A 7 5.74 -1.41 7.32
CA VAL A 7 4.79 -1.19 6.23
C VAL A 7 5.48 -0.51 5.07
N SER A 8 5.16 -0.95 3.85
CA SER A 8 5.44 -0.20 2.62
C SER A 8 4.12 0.10 1.92
N ILE A 9 4.02 1.26 1.29
CA ILE A 9 2.88 1.61 0.44
C ILE A 9 3.38 2.24 -0.85
N THR A 10 2.83 1.80 -1.97
CA THR A 10 3.10 2.37 -3.29
C THR A 10 1.81 2.98 -3.80
N ILE A 11 1.84 4.27 -4.12
CA ILE A 11 0.67 5.07 -4.49
C ILE A 11 0.87 5.60 -5.90
N GLY A 12 -0.17 5.53 -6.73
CA GLY A 12 -0.19 6.05 -8.08
C GLY A 12 -1.32 7.04 -8.30
N GLY A 13 -1.43 7.51 -9.55
CA GLY A 13 -2.54 8.33 -9.99
C GLY A 13 -2.25 9.82 -9.96
N HIS A 14 -3.32 10.62 -10.02
CA HIS A 14 -3.21 12.07 -10.19
C HIS A 14 -3.68 12.77 -8.92
N LEU A 15 -2.76 13.39 -8.20
CA LEU A 15 -3.08 14.23 -7.04
C LEU A 15 -3.35 15.67 -7.49
N PRO A 16 -4.55 16.23 -7.24
CA PRO A 16 -4.80 17.65 -7.46
C PRO A 16 -3.84 18.53 -6.65
N ALA A 17 -3.24 19.54 -7.28
CA ALA A 17 -2.23 20.42 -6.67
C ALA A 17 -2.73 21.11 -5.40
N LYS A 18 -4.04 21.40 -5.32
CA LYS A 18 -4.69 21.96 -4.14
C LYS A 18 -4.67 21.04 -2.90
N LEU A 19 -4.45 19.75 -3.08
CA LEU A 19 -4.45 18.73 -2.02
C LEU A 19 -3.04 18.29 -1.63
N VAL A 20 -1.99 18.87 -2.22
CA VAL A 20 -0.59 18.50 -1.94
C VAL A 20 -0.25 18.70 -0.47
N ASP A 21 -0.62 19.84 0.10
CA ASP A 21 -0.32 20.14 1.52
C ASP A 21 -1.04 19.18 2.47
N ASP A 22 -2.31 18.87 2.17
CA ASP A 22 -3.10 17.91 2.96
C ASP A 22 -2.50 16.50 2.86
N PHE A 23 -2.10 16.09 1.65
CA PHE A 23 -1.47 14.79 1.42
C PHE A 23 -0.15 14.66 2.18
N VAL A 24 0.75 15.63 2.05
CA VAL A 24 2.04 15.63 2.78
C VAL A 24 1.80 15.60 4.28
N SER A 25 0.82 16.35 4.79
CA SER A 25 0.48 16.36 6.21
C SER A 25 0.06 14.96 6.70
N VAL A 26 -0.79 14.27 5.95
CA VAL A 26 -1.22 12.90 6.28
C VAL A 26 -0.05 11.92 6.25
N LEU A 27 0.83 11.99 5.25
CA LEU A 27 2.03 11.16 5.18
C LEU A 27 2.97 11.37 6.39
N GLN A 28 3.13 12.62 6.85
CA GLN A 28 3.98 12.96 7.99
C GLN A 28 3.41 12.49 9.33
N VAL A 29 2.09 12.55 9.49
CA VAL A 29 1.40 12.00 10.69
C VAL A 29 1.67 10.51 10.82
N GLU A 30 1.57 9.76 9.71
CA GLU A 30 1.88 8.33 9.66
C GLU A 30 3.39 8.02 9.58
N ARG A 31 4.23 9.05 9.67
CA ARG A 31 5.70 8.96 9.70
C ARG A 31 6.31 8.23 8.49
N LEU A 32 5.69 8.37 7.32
CA LEU A 32 6.14 7.75 6.08
C LEU A 32 7.39 8.46 5.51
N SER A 33 8.25 7.69 4.87
CA SER A 33 9.54 8.12 4.30
C SER A 33 9.78 7.42 2.96
N THR A 34 10.67 7.94 2.11
CA THR A 34 11.00 7.32 0.80
C THR A 34 11.97 6.15 0.90
N GLU A 35 12.52 5.88 2.08
CA GLU A 35 13.41 4.76 2.37
C GLU A 35 13.24 4.27 3.81
N TRP A 36 13.55 3.00 4.10
CA TRP A 36 13.41 2.45 5.44
C TRP A 36 14.26 3.20 6.49
N GLY A 37 13.58 3.81 7.47
CA GLY A 37 14.24 4.58 8.52
C GLY A 37 14.79 5.93 8.06
N GLY A 38 14.37 6.40 6.88
CA GLY A 38 14.78 7.69 6.32
C GLY A 38 14.08 8.89 6.94
N GLU A 39 14.31 10.06 6.34
CA GLU A 39 13.63 11.29 6.72
C GLU A 39 12.14 11.25 6.32
N LEU A 40 11.31 11.95 7.10
CA LEU A 40 9.89 12.06 6.83
C LEU A 40 9.63 12.70 5.47
N PHE A 41 8.61 12.20 4.78
CA PHE A 41 8.24 12.69 3.46
C PHE A 41 7.95 14.20 3.45
N ASP A 42 8.49 14.90 2.45
CA ASP A 42 8.24 16.31 2.20
C ASP A 42 7.94 16.62 0.71
N HIS A 43 7.62 17.87 0.42
CA HIS A 43 7.24 18.35 -0.91
C HIS A 43 8.33 18.19 -1.99
N ASN A 44 9.58 17.93 -1.62
CA ASN A 44 10.69 17.80 -2.54
C ASN A 44 10.96 16.34 -2.95
N GLN A 45 10.22 15.40 -2.36
CA GLN A 45 10.45 13.97 -2.52
C GLN A 45 9.45 13.27 -3.46
N PHE A 46 8.58 14.02 -4.15
CA PHE A 46 7.71 13.45 -5.17
C PHE A 46 8.52 12.81 -6.31
N PRO A 47 8.12 11.61 -6.77
CA PRO A 47 8.82 10.90 -7.84
C PRO A 47 8.64 11.60 -9.19
N LYS A 48 9.48 11.21 -10.17
CA LYS A 48 9.35 11.64 -11.57
C LYS A 48 8.92 10.44 -12.41
N ASP A 49 7.71 10.50 -12.95
CA ASP A 49 7.15 9.49 -13.87
C ASP A 49 7.12 8.05 -13.29
N GLU A 50 7.14 7.91 -11.97
CA GLU A 50 7.10 6.64 -11.24
C GLU A 50 6.03 6.71 -10.13
N PRO A 51 5.50 5.56 -9.65
CA PRO A 51 4.66 5.53 -8.46
C PRO A 51 5.40 6.04 -7.22
N LEU A 52 4.69 6.67 -6.29
CA LEU A 52 5.24 7.13 -5.03
C LEU A 52 5.35 5.94 -4.06
N ARG A 53 6.57 5.51 -3.76
CA ARG A 53 6.85 4.44 -2.80
C ARG A 53 7.28 5.00 -1.46
N LEU A 54 6.62 4.54 -0.40
CA LEU A 54 6.80 5.02 0.95
C LEU A 54 6.93 3.86 1.94
N PHE A 55 7.58 4.13 3.05
CA PHE A 55 7.97 3.15 4.07
C PHE A 55 7.79 3.74 5.46
N ALA A 56 7.30 2.92 6.39
CA ALA A 56 7.22 3.24 7.81
C ALA A 56 7.55 2.00 8.65
N GLN A 57 8.19 2.25 9.80
CA GLN A 57 8.47 1.23 10.80
C GLN A 57 7.58 1.46 12.02
N GLU A 58 7.41 0.42 12.83
CA GLU A 58 6.65 0.47 14.07
C GLU A 58 5.18 0.90 13.89
N VAL A 59 4.57 0.55 12.75
CA VAL A 59 3.18 0.90 12.42
C VAL A 59 2.23 0.02 13.19
N LEU A 60 1.30 0.63 13.94
CA LEU A 60 0.33 -0.08 14.76
C LEU A 60 -0.63 -0.87 13.87
N ASN A 61 -0.80 -2.17 14.14
CA ASN A 61 -1.62 -3.10 13.36
C ASN A 61 -1.22 -3.23 11.87
N GLY A 62 -0.11 -2.62 11.44
CA GLY A 62 0.33 -2.67 10.04
C GLY A 62 -0.51 -1.83 9.07
N GLU A 63 -1.33 -0.92 9.57
CA GLU A 63 -2.23 -0.09 8.77
C GLU A 63 -1.82 1.39 8.82
N VAL A 64 -1.91 2.08 7.69
CA VAL A 64 -1.72 3.55 7.60
C VAL A 64 -3.06 4.18 7.20
N VAL A 65 -4.05 4.03 8.09
CA VAL A 65 -5.48 4.24 7.79
C VAL A 65 -5.75 5.63 7.23
N ASP A 66 -5.14 6.68 7.77
CA ASP A 66 -5.38 8.04 7.30
C ASP A 66 -4.89 8.22 5.85
N VAL A 67 -3.77 7.57 5.48
CA VAL A 67 -3.21 7.59 4.12
C VAL A 67 -4.07 6.77 3.17
N GLU A 68 -4.52 5.59 3.60
CA GLU A 68 -5.37 4.70 2.81
C GLU A 68 -6.74 5.32 2.54
N ASP A 69 -7.34 5.97 3.54
CA ASP A 69 -8.60 6.69 3.41
C ASP A 69 -8.45 7.95 2.54
N PHE A 70 -7.34 8.68 2.68
CA PHE A 70 -7.02 9.79 1.78
C PHE A 70 -6.91 9.32 0.33
N CYS A 71 -6.22 8.20 0.09
CA CYS A 71 -6.06 7.64 -1.24
C CYS A 71 -7.41 7.25 -1.85
N CYS A 72 -8.25 6.55 -1.07
CA CYS A 72 -9.59 6.16 -1.49
C CYS A 72 -10.50 7.35 -1.77
N ALA A 73 -10.43 8.41 -0.98
CA ALA A 73 -11.25 9.61 -1.15
C ALA A 73 -10.85 10.45 -2.38
N ASN A 74 -9.65 10.27 -2.91
CA ASN A 74 -9.07 11.10 -3.97
C ASN A 74 -8.67 10.31 -5.22
N ASP A 75 -9.17 9.08 -5.40
CA ASP A 75 -8.90 8.26 -6.59
C ASP A 75 -7.40 8.01 -6.86
N LEU A 76 -6.62 7.88 -5.78
CA LEU A 76 -5.20 7.50 -5.80
C LEU A 76 -5.03 5.99 -5.58
N PRO A 77 -4.92 5.17 -6.64
CA PRO A 77 -4.73 3.73 -6.49
C PRO A 77 -3.45 3.41 -5.70
N TYR A 78 -3.50 2.39 -4.86
CA TYR A 78 -2.35 1.98 -4.05
C TYR A 78 -2.24 0.47 -3.86
N ILE A 79 -1.04 0.05 -3.49
CA ILE A 79 -0.73 -1.26 -2.92
C ILE A 79 0.07 -1.04 -1.63
N ARG A 80 -0.43 -1.58 -0.51
CA ARG A 80 0.24 -1.57 0.79
C ARG A 80 0.67 -2.98 1.13
N TRP A 81 1.87 -3.15 1.64
CA TRP A 81 2.29 -4.36 2.34
C TRP A 81 2.48 -4.06 3.82
N SER A 82 2.07 -5.00 4.69
CA SER A 82 2.45 -5.03 6.10
C SER A 82 3.12 -6.35 6.45
N GLY A 83 4.16 -6.26 7.29
CA GLY A 83 4.83 -7.45 7.82
C GLY A 83 3.96 -8.22 8.82
N ALA A 84 4.35 -9.46 9.09
CA ALA A 84 3.66 -10.30 10.07
C ALA A 84 4.01 -9.90 11.51
N SER A 85 3.10 -10.20 12.44
CA SER A 85 3.34 -10.17 13.88
C SER A 85 2.96 -11.51 14.51
N ALA A 86 3.01 -11.59 15.85
CA ALA A 86 2.47 -12.75 16.57
C ALA A 86 0.93 -12.82 16.52
N SER A 87 0.25 -11.71 16.23
CA SER A 87 -1.21 -11.58 16.23
C SER A 87 -1.85 -11.65 14.85
N PHE A 88 -1.11 -11.33 13.78
CA PHE A 88 -1.60 -11.36 12.41
C PHE A 88 -0.50 -11.72 11.41
N GLY A 89 -0.87 -12.30 10.27
CA GLY A 89 0.05 -12.61 9.18
C GLY A 89 0.40 -11.38 8.35
N ALA A 90 1.46 -11.47 7.55
CA ALA A 90 1.78 -10.43 6.58
C ALA A 90 0.69 -10.37 5.52
N GLU A 91 0.37 -9.18 5.05
CA GLU A 91 -0.66 -8.96 4.04
C GLU A 91 -0.23 -7.92 3.01
N VAL A 92 -0.88 -8.02 1.85
CA VAL A 92 -0.91 -6.99 0.83
C VAL A 92 -2.34 -6.51 0.68
N VAL A 93 -2.56 -5.19 0.76
CA VAL A 93 -3.84 -4.55 0.50
C VAL A 93 -3.76 -3.72 -0.76
N VAL A 94 -4.66 -3.98 -1.70
CA VAL A 94 -4.74 -3.30 -3.00
C VAL A 94 -6.02 -2.49 -3.09
N TRP A 95 -5.90 -1.28 -3.62
CA TRP A 95 -7.02 -0.47 -4.06
C TRP A 95 -6.75 0.11 -5.44
N THR A 96 -7.61 -0.17 -6.41
CA THR A 96 -7.38 0.15 -7.84
C THR A 96 -8.04 1.44 -8.30
N GLY A 97 -8.54 2.27 -7.37
CA GLY A 97 -9.27 3.51 -7.69
C GLY A 97 -10.79 3.37 -7.66
N GLN A 98 -11.33 2.13 -7.66
CA GLN A 98 -12.76 1.88 -7.61
C GLN A 98 -13.07 0.61 -6.82
N GLY A 99 -14.25 0.60 -6.18
CA GLY A 99 -14.70 -0.56 -5.41
C GLY A 99 -14.03 -0.67 -4.03
N GLU A 100 -14.04 -1.88 -3.50
CA GLU A 100 -13.52 -2.19 -2.17
C GLU A 100 -12.01 -2.45 -2.21
N ARG A 101 -11.38 -2.29 -1.04
CA ARG A 101 -9.99 -2.73 -0.84
C ARG A 101 -9.95 -4.25 -0.85
N HIS A 102 -8.93 -4.83 -1.50
CA HIS A 102 -8.72 -6.27 -1.54
C HIS A 102 -7.46 -6.62 -0.74
N SER A 103 -7.59 -7.51 0.25
CA SER A 103 -6.46 -8.02 1.03
C SER A 103 -6.04 -9.41 0.53
N PHE A 104 -4.74 -9.65 0.54
CA PHE A 104 -4.07 -10.88 0.10
C PHE A 104 -3.05 -11.28 1.16
N THR A 105 -2.91 -12.58 1.43
CA THR A 105 -1.83 -13.09 2.26
C THR A 105 -0.49 -12.82 1.59
N ALA A 106 0.52 -12.39 2.37
CA ALA A 106 1.85 -12.09 1.86
C ALA A 106 2.96 -12.76 2.67
N ASP A 107 4.18 -12.73 2.13
CA ASP A 107 5.41 -13.07 2.85
C ASP A 107 6.18 -11.81 3.28
N ASP A 108 7.28 -12.01 4.03
CA ASP A 108 8.15 -10.92 4.49
C ASP A 108 8.91 -10.21 3.36
N ASN A 109 8.91 -10.79 2.15
CA ASN A 109 9.49 -10.20 0.95
C ASN A 109 8.47 -9.41 0.12
N GLN A 110 7.28 -9.15 0.67
CA GLN A 110 6.17 -8.43 0.01
C GLN A 110 5.54 -9.19 -1.17
N ASN A 111 5.78 -10.50 -1.28
CA ASN A 111 5.13 -11.30 -2.31
C ASN A 111 3.80 -11.82 -1.80
N VAL A 112 2.77 -11.75 -2.64
CA VAL A 112 1.53 -12.47 -2.41
C VAL A 112 1.81 -13.97 -2.38
N VAL A 113 1.25 -14.65 -1.39
CA VAL A 113 1.33 -16.10 -1.24
C VAL A 113 -0.06 -16.66 -1.04
N LEU A 114 -0.23 -17.95 -1.36
CA LEU A 114 -1.46 -18.66 -1.06
C LEU A 114 -1.20 -19.99 -0.37
N GLY A 115 -2.11 -20.36 0.52
CA GLY A 115 -2.14 -21.68 1.13
C GLY A 115 -2.63 -22.77 0.17
N ALA A 116 -2.33 -24.03 0.47
CA ALA A 116 -2.81 -25.16 -0.33
C ALA A 116 -4.34 -25.29 -0.32
N ASP A 117 -5.01 -24.87 0.75
CA ASP A 117 -6.48 -24.91 0.84
C ASP A 117 -7.12 -23.79 0.03
N GLU A 118 -6.62 -22.55 0.14
CA GLU A 118 -7.03 -21.43 -0.73
C GLU A 118 -6.84 -21.77 -2.22
N ALA A 119 -5.73 -22.42 -2.58
CA ALA A 119 -5.49 -22.88 -3.96
C ALA A 119 -6.55 -23.86 -4.46
N ARG A 120 -7.02 -24.76 -3.59
CA ARG A 120 -8.08 -25.73 -3.91
C ARG A 120 -9.44 -25.04 -4.02
N GLU A 121 -9.71 -24.04 -3.17
CA GLU A 121 -10.94 -23.25 -3.20
C GLU A 121 -11.07 -22.42 -4.49
N LEU A 122 -9.96 -21.83 -4.96
CA LEU A 122 -9.92 -21.14 -6.26
C LEU A 122 -10.21 -22.09 -7.44
N GLY A 123 -9.95 -23.39 -7.27
CA GLY A 123 -10.46 -24.46 -8.13
C GLY A 123 -9.88 -24.54 -9.54
N SER A 124 -9.05 -23.59 -9.95
CA SER A 124 -8.40 -23.59 -11.27
C SER A 124 -7.06 -22.85 -11.25
N TYR A 125 -6.17 -23.26 -12.15
CA TYR A 125 -4.89 -22.58 -12.34
C TYR A 125 -5.06 -21.13 -12.81
N GLU A 126 -6.08 -20.87 -13.64
CA GLU A 126 -6.40 -19.52 -14.13
C GLU A 126 -6.81 -18.59 -12.98
N ALA A 127 -7.68 -19.05 -12.07
CA ALA A 127 -8.08 -18.28 -10.89
C ALA A 127 -6.91 -18.03 -9.92
N ILE A 128 -5.99 -18.99 -9.78
CA ILE A 128 -4.75 -18.81 -9.00
C ILE A 128 -3.88 -17.71 -9.62
N LEU A 129 -3.69 -17.71 -10.93
CA LEU A 129 -2.92 -16.67 -11.61
C LEU A 129 -3.59 -15.29 -11.52
N GLU A 130 -4.92 -15.25 -11.59
CA GLU A 130 -5.68 -14.01 -11.40
C GLU A 130 -5.55 -13.47 -9.98
N HIS A 131 -5.61 -14.33 -8.96
CA HIS A 131 -5.36 -13.96 -7.56
C HIS A 131 -4.00 -13.27 -7.39
N PHE A 132 -2.94 -13.89 -7.91
CA PHE A 132 -1.60 -13.30 -7.88
C PHE A 132 -1.51 -11.99 -8.66
N ARG A 133 -2.13 -11.90 -9.84
CA ARG A 133 -2.12 -10.67 -10.63
C ARG A 133 -2.80 -9.52 -9.88
N ASN A 134 -3.90 -9.80 -9.21
CA ASN A 134 -4.64 -8.79 -8.45
C ASN A 134 -3.86 -8.30 -7.23
N GLY A 135 -3.17 -9.21 -6.52
CA GLY A 135 -2.34 -8.84 -5.38
C GLY A 135 -0.95 -8.29 -5.75
N ALA A 136 -0.45 -8.55 -6.95
CA ALA A 136 0.77 -7.96 -7.50
C ALA A 136 0.47 -6.70 -8.34
N TYR A 137 -0.57 -5.96 -7.99
CA TYR A 137 -0.96 -4.74 -8.68
C TYR A 137 0.17 -3.71 -8.67
N GLU A 138 0.46 -3.15 -9.85
CA GLU A 138 1.41 -2.07 -10.03
C GLU A 138 0.63 -0.76 -10.24
N PRO A 139 0.63 0.17 -9.27
CA PRO A 139 0.01 1.48 -9.46
C PRO A 139 0.64 2.23 -10.65
N PRO A 140 -0.14 3.09 -11.33
CA PRO A 140 0.42 4.00 -12.35
C PRO A 140 1.36 5.04 -11.71
N ALA A 141 2.04 5.82 -12.54
CA ALA A 141 2.86 6.93 -12.06
C ALA A 141 2.07 7.89 -11.16
N PHE A 142 2.74 8.42 -10.14
CA PHE A 142 2.18 9.43 -9.25
C PHE A 142 2.47 10.83 -9.82
N LEU A 143 1.43 11.58 -10.14
CA LEU A 143 1.54 12.89 -10.78
C LEU A 143 0.75 13.95 -10.03
N VAL A 144 1.36 15.10 -9.78
CA VAL A 144 0.65 16.28 -9.29
C VAL A 144 0.08 17.05 -10.48
N VAL A 145 -1.24 17.25 -10.49
CA VAL A 145 -1.97 17.90 -11.59
C VAL A 145 -2.64 19.19 -11.12
N SER A 146 -2.67 20.22 -11.97
CA SER A 146 -3.28 21.52 -11.66
C SER A 146 -4.79 21.53 -11.84
#